data_AF-A0A5C3LRY4-F1
#
_entry.id   AF-A0A5C3LRY4-F1
#
_cell.length_a   1.000
_cell.length_b   1.000
_cell.length_c   1.000
_cell.angle_alpha   90.00
_cell.angle_beta   90.00
_cell.angle_gamma   90.00
#
_symmetry.space_group_name_H-M   'P 1'
#
loop_
_entity.id
_entity.type
_entity.pdbx_description
1 polymer ?
#
loop_
_entity_poly.entity_id
_entity_poly.type
_entity_poly.pdbx_seq_one_letter_code
_entity_poly.pdbx_strand_id
1 'polypeptide(L)'
;WTARQLKVHKPETAIGIFNIWIHKKWSKEVSDKTVKELNKLTDKEVIEALNELRQPKKYIWEMNGQQMDLELIAQSIDDKQKFKINALLDSDCTGSCIDTCDATFAKENGINTYKYPRPIPVYNA
;
A
#
# COMPACT_ATOMS: atom_id res chain seq x y z
N TRP A 1 4.56 13.30 17.71
CA TRP A 1 5.95 13.73 17.98
C TRP A 1 6.89 13.38 16.83
N THR A 2 7.01 12.12 16.41
CA THR A 2 7.90 11.68 15.31
C THR A 2 7.68 12.41 13.98
N ALA A 3 6.42 12.59 13.55
CA ALA A 3 6.06 13.37 12.35
C ALA A 3 6.67 14.78 12.33
N ARG A 4 6.72 15.44 13.49
CA ARG A 4 7.29 16.78 13.62
C ARG A 4 8.81 16.76 13.52
N GLN A 5 9.46 15.71 14.02
CA GLN A 5 10.92 15.54 13.93
C GLN A 5 11.36 15.29 12.48
N LEU A 6 10.56 14.60 11.67
CA LEU A 6 10.81 14.39 10.24
C LEU A 6 10.77 15.69 9.41
N LYS A 7 10.00 16.69 9.85
CA LYS A 7 9.90 18.02 9.20
C LYS A 7 11.02 18.97 9.62
N VAL A 8 11.54 18.84 10.85
CA VAL A 8 12.46 19.81 11.46
C VAL A 8 13.94 19.47 11.23
N HIS A 9 14.29 18.19 11.15
CA HIS A 9 15.68 17.76 11.06
C HIS A 9 16.19 17.61 9.63
N LYS A 10 17.51 17.75 9.46
CA LYS A 10 18.21 17.42 8.20
C LYS A 10 17.91 15.96 7.81
N PRO A 11 17.87 15.63 6.50
CA PRO A 11 17.40 14.33 6.02
C PRO A 11 18.16 13.13 6.64
N GLU A 12 19.46 13.27 6.88
CA GLU A 12 20.29 12.24 7.53
C GLU A 12 19.84 11.94 8.97
N THR A 13 19.60 12.99 9.76
CA THR A 13 19.11 12.86 11.14
C THR A 13 17.66 12.38 11.16
N ALA A 14 16.84 12.85 10.22
CA ALA A 14 15.46 12.40 10.06
C ALA A 14 15.39 10.89 9.73
N ILE A 15 16.26 10.39 8.83
CA ILE A 15 16.40 8.96 8.51
C ILE A 15 16.79 8.15 9.74
N GLY A 16 17.74 8.64 10.55
CA GLY A 16 18.15 7.97 11.79
C GLY A 16 17.00 7.85 12.80
N ILE A 17 16.31 8.97 13.06
CA ILE A 17 15.12 9.00 13.94
C ILE A 17 14.01 8.09 13.39
N PHE A 18 13.81 8.11 12.08
CA PHE A 18 12.79 7.31 11.43
C PHE A 18 13.10 5.82 11.55
N ASN A 19 14.35 5.40 11.31
CA ASN A 19 14.82 4.02 11.45
C ASN A 19 14.70 3.46 12.87
N ILE A 20 14.86 4.30 13.89
CA ILE A 20 14.64 3.89 15.29
C ILE A 20 13.14 3.62 15.56
N TRP A 21 12.27 4.34 14.86
CA TRP A 21 10.85 4.37 15.16
C TRP A 21 10.02 3.35 14.36
N ILE A 22 10.43 3.05 13.13
CA ILE A 22 9.79 2.05 12.26
C ILE A 22 10.16 0.61 12.66
N HIS A 23 9.33 -0.35 12.26
CA HIS A 23 9.65 -1.75 12.51
C HIS A 23 10.87 -2.19 11.69
N LYS A 24 11.81 -2.92 12.30
CA LYS A 24 13.11 -3.34 11.74
C LYS A 24 13.09 -3.92 10.32
N LYS A 25 11.99 -4.56 9.90
CA LYS A 25 11.82 -5.11 8.54
C LYS A 25 11.66 -4.04 7.45
N TRP A 26 11.38 -2.79 7.83
CA TRP A 26 11.25 -1.64 6.93
C TRP A 26 12.54 -0.83 6.79
N SER A 27 13.59 -1.11 7.57
CA SER A 27 14.81 -0.29 7.62
C SER A 27 15.54 -0.14 6.27
N LYS A 28 15.35 -1.08 5.35
CA LYS A 28 15.91 -0.99 3.98
C LYS A 28 15.14 -0.02 3.07
N GLU A 29 13.90 0.31 3.40
CA GLU A 29 13.00 1.18 2.61
C GLU A 29 12.93 2.60 3.17
N VAL A 30 13.56 2.85 4.32
CA VAL A 30 13.72 4.19 4.87
C VAL A 30 14.80 4.92 4.08
N SER A 31 14.37 5.84 3.23
CA SER A 31 15.23 6.68 2.41
C SER A 31 14.83 8.14 2.51
N ASP A 32 15.69 9.04 2.01
CA ASP A 32 15.37 10.47 1.88
C ASP A 32 14.10 10.70 1.05
N LYS A 33 13.86 9.86 0.04
CA LYS A 33 12.63 9.90 -0.76
C LYS A 33 11.39 9.63 0.10
N THR A 34 11.44 8.60 0.94
CA THR A 34 10.35 8.22 1.86
C THR A 34 10.04 9.34 2.86
N VAL A 35 11.08 9.99 3.40
CA VAL A 35 10.91 11.14 4.32
C VAL A 35 10.27 12.33 3.60
N LYS A 36 10.70 12.63 2.37
CA LYS A 36 10.11 13.69 1.55
C LYS A 36 8.65 13.42 1.19
N GLU A 37 8.29 12.17 0.91
CA GLU A 37 6.91 11.77 0.66
C GLU A 37 6.03 11.96 1.91
N LEU A 38 6.51 11.53 3.08
CA LEU A 38 5.80 11.77 4.35
C LEU A 38 5.63 13.26 4.65
N ASN A 39 6.62 14.10 4.36
CA ASN A 39 6.53 15.54 4.61
C ASN A 39 5.52 16.26 3.70
N LYS A 40 5.09 15.65 2.59
CA LYS A 40 4.06 16.19 1.69
C LYS A 40 2.63 15.86 2.11
N LEU A 41 2.45 14.89 3.00
CA LEU A 41 1.13 14.45 3.46
C LEU A 41 0.56 15.40 4.51
N THR A 42 -0.77 15.38 4.66
CA THR A 42 -1.45 16.08 5.76
C THR A 42 -1.11 15.44 7.10
N ASP A 43 -1.23 16.18 8.20
CA ASP A 43 -0.84 15.66 9.52
C ASP A 43 -1.61 14.39 9.91
N LYS A 44 -2.86 14.24 9.46
CA LYS A 44 -3.66 13.02 9.67
C LYS A 44 -3.08 11.82 8.91
N GLU A 45 -2.80 11.99 7.62
CA GLU A 45 -2.23 10.95 6.76
C GLU A 45 -0.82 10.55 7.22
N VAL A 46 -0.01 11.50 7.70
CA VAL A 46 1.32 11.19 8.27
C VAL A 46 1.20 10.32 9.51
N ILE A 47 0.24 10.60 10.41
CA ILE A 47 0.06 9.80 11.63
C ILE A 47 -0.34 8.37 11.28
N GLU A 48 -1.26 8.20 10.33
CA GLU A 48 -1.71 6.88 9.88
C GLU A 48 -0.59 6.10 9.19
N ALA A 49 0.14 6.76 8.27
CA ALA A 49 1.33 6.22 7.62
C ALA A 49 2.40 5.77 8.62
N LEU A 50 2.64 6.57 9.66
CA LEU A 50 3.57 6.23 10.71
C LEU A 50 3.06 4.99 11.49
N ASN A 51 1.79 4.95 11.89
CA ASN A 51 1.24 3.79 12.60
C ASN A 51 1.38 2.48 11.80
N GLU A 52 1.18 2.55 10.48
CA GLU A 52 1.37 1.41 9.57
C GLU A 52 2.84 0.94 9.54
N LEU A 53 3.79 1.86 9.36
CA LEU A 53 5.23 1.54 9.28
C LEU A 53 5.84 1.03 10.60
N ARG A 54 5.13 1.25 11.72
CA ARG A 54 5.48 0.67 13.01
C ARG A 54 5.07 -0.80 13.14
N GLN A 55 4.15 -1.28 12.30
CA GLN A 55 3.75 -2.67 12.27
C GLN A 55 4.71 -3.49 11.39
N PRO A 56 4.86 -4.81 11.63
CA PRO A 56 5.60 -5.67 10.71
C PRO A 56 4.97 -5.64 9.31
N LYS A 57 5.80 -5.77 8.27
CA LYS A 57 5.32 -5.96 6.90
C LYS A 57 4.36 -7.13 6.86
N LYS A 58 3.18 -6.89 6.28
CA LYS A 58 2.23 -7.94 5.91
C LYS A 58 2.61 -8.41 4.53
N TYR A 59 2.96 -9.69 4.43
CA TYR A 59 3.25 -10.33 3.15
C TYR A 59 2.03 -11.15 2.77
N ILE A 60 1.67 -11.13 1.50
CA ILE A 60 0.71 -12.09 0.96
C ILE A 60 1.57 -13.26 0.46
N TRP A 61 1.46 -14.41 1.13
CA TRP A 61 2.20 -15.62 0.76
C TRP A 61 1.28 -16.57 0.02
N GLU A 62 1.75 -17.09 -1.11
CA GLU A 62 1.12 -18.25 -1.74
C GLU A 62 1.40 -19.50 -0.88
N MET A 63 0.34 -20.09 -0.30
CA MET A 63 0.45 -21.40 0.35
C MET A 63 0.16 -22.51 -0.67
N ASN A 64 1.22 -23.09 -1.23
CA ASN A 64 1.26 -24.43 -1.84
C ASN A 64 -0.05 -24.94 -2.48
N GLY A 65 -0.49 -24.32 -3.59
CA GLY A 65 -1.46 -24.91 -4.51
C GLY A 65 -2.91 -25.02 -4.05
N GLN A 66 -3.27 -24.49 -2.87
CA GLN A 66 -4.67 -24.32 -2.47
C GLN A 66 -5.15 -22.92 -2.83
N GLN A 67 -5.22 -22.65 -4.13
CA GLN A 67 -5.85 -21.47 -4.68
C GLN A 67 -7.29 -21.82 -5.05
N MET A 68 -8.23 -21.02 -4.54
CA MET A 68 -9.63 -21.09 -4.97
C MET A 68 -9.96 -19.84 -5.77
N ASP A 69 -10.11 -20.01 -7.08
CA ASP A 69 -10.63 -18.96 -7.93
C ASP A 69 -12.17 -19.02 -7.93
N LEU A 70 -12.80 -17.87 -7.71
CA LEU A 70 -14.23 -17.71 -7.79
C LEU A 70 -14.59 -16.85 -9.00
N GLU A 71 -15.56 -17.32 -9.78
CA GLU A 71 -16.18 -16.50 -10.82
C GLU A 71 -17.16 -15.52 -10.14
N LEU A 72 -16.86 -14.22 -10.26
CA LEU A 72 -17.62 -13.16 -9.61
C LEU A 72 -18.07 -12.11 -10.63
N ILE A 73 -19.09 -11.33 -10.23
CA ILE A 73 -19.46 -10.09 -10.92
C ILE A 73 -19.01 -8.94 -10.03
N ALA A 74 -17.95 -8.24 -10.45
CA ALA A 74 -17.55 -6.99 -9.84
C ALA A 74 -18.36 -5.84 -10.45
N GLN A 75 -18.80 -4.89 -9.61
CA GLN A 75 -19.51 -3.70 -10.07
C GLN A 75 -18.78 -2.45 -9.60
N SER A 76 -18.51 -1.53 -10.52
CA SER A 76 -17.97 -0.22 -10.18
C SER A 76 -18.99 0.59 -9.36
N ILE A 77 -18.47 1.45 -8.48
CA ILE A 77 -19.32 2.18 -7.54
C ILE A 77 -19.93 3.42 -8.20
N ASP A 78 -19.15 4.07 -9.05
CA ASP A 78 -19.43 5.35 -9.69
C ASP A 78 -20.39 5.23 -10.89
N ASP A 79 -20.08 4.37 -11.86
CA ASP A 79 -20.86 4.26 -13.11
C ASP A 79 -21.63 2.94 -13.25
N LYS A 80 -21.57 2.08 -12.23
CA LYS A 80 -22.32 0.82 -12.13
C LYS A 80 -22.01 -0.20 -13.23
N GLN A 81 -20.92 -0.03 -13.99
CA GLN A 81 -20.40 -1.03 -14.90
C GLN A 81 -20.14 -2.36 -14.19
N LYS A 82 -20.50 -3.46 -14.85
CA LYS A 82 -20.39 -4.82 -14.31
C LYS A 82 -19.38 -5.60 -15.12
N PHE A 83 -18.49 -6.28 -14.42
CA PHE A 83 -17.43 -7.07 -15.03
C PHE A 83 -17.48 -8.48 -14.49
N LYS A 84 -17.44 -9.44 -15.40
CA LYS A 84 -17.27 -10.84 -15.05
C LYS A 84 -15.77 -11.09 -14.84
N ILE A 85 -15.39 -11.48 -13.63
CA ILE A 85 -13.98 -11.66 -13.24
C ILE A 85 -13.78 -13.01 -12.57
N ASN A 86 -12.56 -13.55 -12.69
CA ASN A 86 -12.09 -14.60 -11.80
C ASN A 86 -11.28 -13.94 -10.69
N ALA A 87 -11.73 -14.11 -9.45
CA ALA A 87 -11.09 -13.54 -8.28
C ALA A 87 -10.45 -14.64 -7.43
N LEU A 88 -9.22 -14.41 -7.00
CA LEU A 88 -8.55 -15.25 -6.02
C LEU A 88 -9.22 -15.07 -4.65
N LEU A 89 -9.73 -16.16 -4.08
CA LEU A 89 -10.22 -16.17 -2.70
C LEU A 89 -9.03 -16.39 -1.75
N ASP A 90 -8.61 -15.31 -1.10
CA ASP A 90 -7.57 -15.32 -0.07
C ASP A 90 -8.20 -15.13 1.31
N SER A 91 -8.04 -16.14 2.19
CA SER A 91 -8.63 -16.16 3.53
C SER A 91 -7.96 -15.20 4.51
N ASP A 92 -6.71 -14.79 4.25
CA ASP A 92 -5.94 -13.87 5.12
C ASP A 92 -5.90 -12.44 4.57
N CYS A 93 -6.65 -12.18 3.50
CA CYS A 93 -6.66 -10.87 2.87
C CYS A 93 -7.40 -9.83 3.73
N THR A 94 -6.75 -8.70 4.01
CA THR A 94 -7.35 -7.60 4.78
C THR A 94 -8.19 -6.65 3.89
N GLY A 95 -8.23 -6.87 2.58
CA GLY A 95 -9.00 -6.05 1.64
C GLY A 95 -8.90 -6.55 0.21
N SER A 96 -9.83 -6.19 -0.67
CA SER A 96 -9.76 -6.62 -2.07
C SER A 96 -8.81 -5.73 -2.87
N CYS A 97 -7.93 -6.35 -3.66
CA CYS A 97 -6.96 -5.66 -4.51
C CYS A 97 -7.29 -5.91 -5.99
N ILE A 98 -7.14 -4.88 -6.83
CA ILE A 98 -7.24 -4.98 -8.28
C ILE A 98 -5.90 -4.50 -8.85
N ASP A 99 -5.29 -5.29 -9.73
CA ASP A 99 -4.06 -4.85 -10.40
C ASP A 99 -4.36 -3.68 -11.34
N THR A 100 -3.52 -2.65 -11.27
CA THR A 100 -3.68 -1.37 -11.97
C THR A 100 -2.46 -1.00 -12.82
N CYS A 101 -1.50 -1.90 -13.01
CA CYS A 101 -0.30 -1.66 -13.83
C CYS A 101 -0.63 -1.48 -15.33
N ASP A 102 0.33 -1.00 -16.12
CA ASP A 102 0.12 -0.48 -17.49
C ASP A 102 -0.43 -1.47 -18.54
N ALA A 103 -0.62 -2.74 -18.18
CA ALA A 103 -1.22 -3.83 -18.96
C ALA A 103 -2.21 -4.66 -18.11
N THR A 104 -3.17 -4.01 -17.46
CA THR A 104 -4.09 -4.67 -16.50
C THR A 104 -5.56 -4.36 -16.74
N PHE A 105 -6.38 -5.21 -16.14
CA PHE A 105 -7.84 -5.19 -16.14
C PHE A 105 -8.45 -3.79 -15.96
N ALA A 106 -7.94 -2.96 -15.05
CA ALA A 106 -8.49 -1.62 -14.82
C ALA A 106 -8.33 -0.70 -16.03
N LYS A 107 -7.17 -0.74 -16.70
CA LYS A 107 -6.89 0.10 -17.87
C LYS A 107 -7.62 -0.41 -19.11
N GLU A 108 -7.66 -1.74 -19.30
CA GLU A 108 -8.36 -2.39 -20.41
C GLU A 108 -9.87 -2.13 -20.37
N ASN A 109 -10.45 -2.09 -19.17
CA ASN A 109 -11.88 -1.87 -18.96
C ASN A 109 -12.23 -0.40 -18.70
N GLY A 110 -11.27 0.53 -18.81
CA GLY A 110 -11.50 1.96 -18.62
C GLY A 110 -12.03 2.32 -17.22
N ILE A 111 -11.64 1.56 -16.20
CA ILE A 111 -12.10 1.77 -14.82
C ILE A 111 -11.46 3.04 -14.26
N ASN A 112 -12.30 3.91 -13.68
CA ASN A 112 -11.83 5.12 -13.02
C ASN A 112 -10.97 4.77 -11.80
N THR A 113 -9.74 5.28 -11.76
CA THR A 113 -8.80 5.08 -10.65
C THR A 113 -8.34 6.41 -10.09
N TYR A 114 -8.05 6.44 -8.79
CA TYR A 114 -7.37 7.56 -8.13
C TYR A 114 -6.07 7.06 -7.54
N LYS A 115 -5.01 7.86 -7.69
CA LYS A 115 -3.70 7.50 -7.15
C LYS A 115 -3.69 7.80 -5.66
N TYR A 116 -3.35 6.79 -4.86
CA TYR A 116 -3.13 7.01 -3.43
C TYR A 116 -1.93 7.95 -3.20
N PRO A 117 -1.95 8.75 -2.12
CA PRO A 117 -0.85 9.65 -1.77
C PRO A 117 0.50 8.93 -1.57
N ARG A 118 0.47 7.64 -1.19
CA ARG A 118 1.63 6.76 -1.15
C ARG A 118 1.29 5.41 -1.79
N PRO A 119 2.27 4.72 -2.39
CA PRO A 119 2.09 3.34 -2.83
C PRO A 119 1.69 2.46 -1.63
N ILE A 120 0.68 1.61 -1.82
CA ILE A 120 0.41 0.52 -0.88
C ILE A 120 1.44 -0.57 -1.23
N PRO A 121 2.37 -0.90 -0.33
CA PRO A 121 3.38 -1.89 -0.64
C PRO A 121 2.71 -3.27 -0.69
N VAL A 122 2.56 -3.80 -1.90
CA VAL A 122 2.15 -5.18 -2.14
C VAL A 122 3.43 -6.01 -2.21
N TYR A 123 3.63 -6.87 -1.22
CA TYR A 123 4.74 -7.82 -1.20
C TYR A 123 4.23 -9.16 -1.71
N ASN A 124 4.28 -9.35 -3.02
CA ASN A 124 4.18 -10.67 -3.63
C ASN A 124 5.54 -11.36 -3.41
N ALA A 125 5.56 -12.45 -2.66
CA ALA A 125 6.74 -13.29 -2.49
C ALA A 125 6.91 -14.22 -3.70
#